data_AF-A0A0G0L6L6-F1
#
_entry.id   AF-A0A0G0L6L6-F1
#
_cell.length_a   1.000
_cell.length_b   1.000
_cell.length_c   1.000
_cell.angle_alpha   90.00
_cell.angle_beta   90.00
_cell.angle_gamma   90.00
#
_symmetry.space_group_name_H-M   'P 1'
#
loop_
_entity.id
_entity.type
_entity.pdbx_description
1 polymer ?
#
loop_
_entity_poly.entity_id
_entity_poly.type
_entity_poly.pdbx_seq_one_letter_code
_entity_poly.pdbx_strand_id
1 'polypeptide(L)'
;MIHKNILVILLLAFIFRTSVVFWGYHGDLNNNISWGTLAYERGLNGFYGSSDARNWPYSAPNQPPLTLLLFTGLRALWIGVNNSILSLNTHIPLFPSKLVWFWESKGMILLVKLPSIVADLL
;
A
#
# COMPACT_ATOMS: atom_id res chain seq x y z
N MET A 1 -11.54 -19.76 28.92
CA MET A 1 -10.07 -19.77 28.96
C MET A 1 -9.44 -19.90 27.56
N ILE A 2 -9.87 -20.85 26.73
CA ILE A 2 -9.35 -21.08 25.34
C ILE A 2 -9.41 -19.81 24.45
N HIS A 3 -10.53 -19.09 24.45
CA HIS A 3 -10.71 -17.88 23.63
C HIS A 3 -9.71 -16.76 23.95
N LYS A 4 -9.32 -16.60 25.23
CA LYS A 4 -8.32 -15.60 25.63
C LYS A 4 -6.94 -15.92 25.06
N ASN A 5 -6.60 -17.20 24.98
CA ASN A 5 -5.31 -17.66 24.44
C ASN A 5 -5.26 -17.48 22.91
N ILE A 6 -6.36 -17.75 22.20
CA ILE A 6 -6.45 -17.50 20.75
C ILE A 6 -6.32 -16.01 20.42
N LEU A 7 -7.01 -15.14 21.16
CA LEU A 7 -6.90 -13.69 20.96
C LEU A 7 -5.46 -13.19 21.17
N VAL A 8 -4.78 -13.70 22.19
CA VAL A 8 -3.36 -13.37 22.44
C VAL A 8 -2.48 -13.85 21.28
N ILE A 9 -2.71 -15.05 20.74
CA ILE A 9 -1.97 -15.56 19.59
C ILE A 9 -2.20 -14.70 18.35
N LEU A 10 -3.46 -14.34 18.05
CA LEU A 10 -3.78 -13.47 16.91
C LEU A 10 -3.15 -12.08 17.06
N LEU A 11 -3.16 -11.51 18.27
CA LEU A 11 -2.52 -10.24 18.55
C LEU A 11 -1.00 -10.32 18.39
N LEU A 12 -0.36 -11.36 18.91
CA LEU A 12 1.08 -11.58 18.76
C LEU A 12 1.46 -11.78 17.28
N ALA A 13 0.68 -12.54 16.52
CA ALA A 13 0.88 -12.74 15.09
C ALA A 13 0.73 -11.43 14.31
N PHE A 14 -0.27 -10.61 14.65
CA PHE A 14 -0.45 -9.29 14.05
C PHE A 14 0.74 -8.37 14.32
N ILE A 15 1.15 -8.24 15.59
CA ILE A 15 2.32 -7.44 15.99
C ILE A 15 3.57 -7.91 15.25
N PHE A 16 3.79 -9.22 15.17
CA PHE A 16 4.93 -9.80 14.45
C PHE A 16 4.89 -9.46 12.96
N ARG A 17 3.75 -9.65 12.27
CA ARG A 17 3.63 -9.32 10.85
C ARG A 17 3.83 -7.84 10.57
N THR A 18 3.31 -6.96 11.42
CA THR A 18 3.50 -5.51 11.27
C THR A 18 4.95 -5.09 11.54
N SER A 19 5.63 -5.71 12.51
CA SER A 19 7.02 -5.35 12.83
C SER A 19 8.01 -5.71 11.71
N VAL A 20 7.71 -6.75 10.92
CA VAL A 20 8.56 -7.20 9.81
C VAL A 20 8.14 -6.65 8.44
N VAL A 21 7.17 -5.74 8.39
CA VAL A 21 6.57 -5.24 7.14
C VAL A 21 7.60 -4.68 6.15
N PHE A 22 8.67 -4.05 6.65
CA PHE A 22 9.72 -3.43 5.84
C PHE A 22 10.93 -4.32 5.57
N TRP A 23 11.04 -5.50 6.18
CA TRP A 23 12.19 -6.40 6.00
C TRP A 23 12.08 -7.25 4.73
N GLY A 24 10.90 -7.78 4.43
CA GLY A 24 10.68 -8.57 3.21
C GLY A 24 10.40 -7.66 2.02
N TYR A 25 11.25 -7.67 1.00
CA TYR A 25 11.02 -6.91 -0.24
C TYR A 25 11.28 -7.83 -1.45
N HIS A 26 10.32 -7.88 -2.37
CA HIS A 26 10.40 -8.67 -3.58
C HIS A 26 9.98 -7.84 -4.80
N GLY A 27 10.45 -8.20 -5.99
CA GLY A 27 10.16 -7.48 -7.24
C GLY A 27 8.66 -7.33 -7.51
N ASP A 28 7.84 -8.30 -7.11
CA ASP A 28 6.39 -8.24 -7.26
C ASP A 28 5.73 -7.10 -6.48
N LEU A 29 6.37 -6.60 -5.43
CA LEU A 29 5.85 -5.43 -4.74
C LEU A 29 5.88 -4.20 -5.66
N ASN A 30 6.90 -4.08 -6.50
CA ASN A 30 6.99 -2.99 -7.47
C ASN A 30 5.94 -3.13 -8.57
N ASN A 31 5.65 -4.36 -9.00
CA ASN A 31 4.55 -4.64 -9.93
C ASN A 31 3.25 -4.07 -9.35
N ASN A 32 2.87 -4.49 -8.14
CA ASN A 32 1.65 -4.07 -7.47
C ASN A 32 1.54 -2.55 -7.29
N ILE A 33 2.61 -1.91 -6.81
CA ILE A 33 2.67 -0.45 -6.64
C ILE A 33 2.52 0.26 -7.99
N SER A 34 3.23 -0.21 -9.02
CA SER A 34 3.20 0.41 -10.35
C SER A 34 1.83 0.28 -11.00
N TRP A 35 1.16 -0.85 -10.85
CA TRP A 35 -0.17 -1.06 -11.41
C TRP A 35 -1.19 -0.13 -10.77
N GLY A 36 -1.22 -0.04 -9.43
CA GLY A 36 -2.12 0.89 -8.73
C GLY A 36 -1.82 2.36 -9.06
N THR A 37 -0.55 2.71 -9.23
CA THR A 37 -0.13 4.06 -9.63
C THR A 37 -0.62 4.41 -11.02
N LEU A 38 -0.34 3.56 -12.01
CA LEU A 38 -0.74 3.79 -13.39
C LEU A 38 -2.26 3.72 -13.57
N ALA A 39 -2.96 2.85 -12.84
CA ALA A 39 -4.42 2.77 -12.90
C ALA A 39 -5.10 4.02 -12.33
N TYR A 40 -4.51 4.63 -11.29
CA TYR A 40 -4.97 5.91 -10.78
C TYR A 40 -4.71 7.05 -11.77
N GLU A 41 -3.53 7.06 -12.42
CA GLU A 41 -3.10 8.13 -13.32
C GLU A 41 -3.73 8.07 -14.72
N ARG A 42 -3.83 6.88 -15.31
CA ARG A 42 -4.37 6.65 -16.66
C ARG A 42 -5.86 6.36 -16.66
N GLY A 43 -6.43 6.02 -15.51
CA GLY A 43 -7.77 5.47 -15.38
C GLY A 43 -7.81 3.96 -15.68
N LEU A 44 -8.97 3.36 -15.41
CA LEU A 44 -9.18 1.91 -15.47
C LEU A 44 -9.63 1.42 -16.85
N ASN A 45 -10.17 2.29 -17.69
CA ASN A 45 -10.72 1.91 -18.99
C ASN A 45 -9.59 1.42 -19.91
N GLY A 46 -9.71 0.20 -20.41
CA GLY A 46 -8.72 -0.42 -21.28
C GLY A 46 -7.38 -0.75 -20.61
N PHE A 47 -7.29 -0.72 -19.27
CA PHE A 47 -6.01 -0.87 -18.56
C PHE A 47 -5.21 -2.15 -18.93
N TYR A 48 -5.91 -3.24 -19.24
CA TYR A 48 -5.30 -4.53 -19.61
C TYR A 48 -5.04 -4.69 -21.13
N GLY A 49 -5.56 -3.81 -21.98
CA GLY A 49 -5.64 -4.09 -23.43
C GLY A 49 -5.59 -2.88 -24.37
N SER A 50 -5.46 -1.66 -23.87
CA SER A 50 -5.28 -0.48 -24.72
C SER A 50 -3.87 -0.42 -25.30
N SER A 51 -3.67 0.37 -26.35
CA SER A 51 -2.35 0.65 -26.93
C SER A 51 -1.34 1.24 -25.92
N ASP A 52 -1.82 1.80 -24.80
CA ASP A 52 -1.05 2.32 -23.66
C ASP A 52 -0.59 1.20 -22.68
N ALA A 53 -1.17 0.00 -22.80
CA ALA A 53 -0.79 -1.21 -22.06
C ALA A 53 0.55 -1.82 -22.53
N ARG A 54 1.41 -1.01 -23.17
CA ARG A 54 2.74 -1.43 -23.65
C ARG A 54 3.89 -0.88 -22.81
N ASN A 55 3.64 0.16 -22.01
CA ASN A 55 4.66 0.81 -21.19
C ASN A 55 4.45 0.51 -19.71
N TRP A 56 4.88 -0.69 -19.30
CA TRP A 56 4.91 -1.15 -17.92
C TRP A 56 6.32 -1.02 -17.34
N PRO A 57 6.54 -0.33 -16.21
CA PRO A 57 7.87 -0.16 -15.64
C PRO A 57 8.54 -1.47 -15.18
N TYR A 58 7.73 -2.48 -14.83
CA TYR A 58 8.23 -3.75 -14.28
C TYR A 58 7.65 -4.95 -15.03
N SER A 59 6.34 -5.18 -14.92
CA SER A 59 5.64 -6.21 -15.70
C SER A 59 4.20 -5.78 -16.00
N ALA A 60 3.62 -6.40 -17.03
CA ALA A 60 2.22 -6.18 -17.36
C ALA A 60 1.29 -6.75 -16.27
N PRO A 61 0.15 -6.08 -15.99
CA PRO A 61 -0.81 -6.53 -14.99
C PRO A 61 -1.37 -7.91 -15.37
N ASN A 62 -1.15 -8.88 -14.49
CA ASN A 62 -1.61 -10.27 -14.65
C ASN A 62 -2.59 -10.70 -13.54
N GLN A 63 -2.90 -9.80 -12.60
CA GLN A 63 -3.84 -10.05 -11.51
C GLN A 63 -5.28 -9.64 -11.87
N PRO A 64 -6.29 -10.25 -11.21
CA PRO A 64 -7.69 -9.93 -11.45
C PRO A 64 -8.04 -8.45 -11.19
N PRO A 65 -9.12 -7.93 -11.80
CA PRO A 65 -9.50 -6.52 -11.67
C PRO A 65 -9.70 -6.04 -10.23
N LEU A 66 -10.18 -6.90 -9.32
CA LEU A 66 -10.36 -6.53 -7.92
C LEU A 66 -9.05 -6.15 -7.24
N THR A 67 -7.96 -6.87 -7.55
CA THR A 67 -6.64 -6.56 -7.01
C THR A 67 -6.12 -5.23 -7.57
N LEU A 68 -6.40 -4.94 -8.84
CA LEU A 68 -6.08 -3.65 -9.44
C LEU A 68 -6.84 -2.51 -8.77
N LEU A 69 -8.14 -2.68 -8.53
CA LEU A 69 -8.97 -1.69 -7.83
C LEU A 69 -8.44 -1.44 -6.40
N LEU A 70 -8.04 -2.49 -5.70
CA LEU A 70 -7.41 -2.37 -4.38
C LEU A 70 -6.17 -1.48 -4.45
N PHE A 71 -5.20 -1.78 -5.32
CA PHE A 71 -3.97 -0.98 -5.42
C PHE A 71 -4.23 0.45 -5.91
N THR A 72 -5.22 0.64 -6.78
CA THR A 72 -5.66 1.97 -7.23
C THR A 72 -6.22 2.80 -6.06
N GLY A 73 -7.07 2.17 -5.23
CA GLY A 73 -7.61 2.79 -4.02
C GLY A 73 -6.51 3.12 -3.00
N LEU A 74 -5.53 2.22 -2.82
CA LEU A 74 -4.39 2.48 -1.95
C LEU A 74 -3.50 3.62 -2.47
N ARG A 75 -3.35 3.78 -3.79
CA ARG A 75 -2.66 4.94 -4.37
C ARG A 75 -3.40 6.24 -4.05
N ALA A 76 -4.72 6.26 -4.22
CA ALA A 76 -5.55 7.42 -3.86
C ALA A 76 -5.41 7.77 -2.37
N LEU A 77 -5.47 6.76 -1.50
CA LEU A 77 -5.26 6.90 -0.06
C LEU A 77 -3.86 7.46 0.24
N TRP A 78 -2.82 6.97 -0.43
CA TRP A 78 -1.47 7.47 -0.24
C TRP A 78 -1.34 8.96 -0.55
N ILE A 79 -1.94 9.40 -1.66
CA ILE A 79 -1.95 10.82 -2.05
C ILE A 79 -2.69 11.65 -1.00
N GLY A 80 -3.87 11.19 -0.55
CA GLY A 80 -4.64 11.89 0.49
C GLY A 80 -3.88 12.04 1.80
N VAL A 81 -3.23 10.97 2.27
CA VAL A 81 -2.41 11.01 3.49
C VAL A 81 -1.18 11.88 3.29
N ASN A 82 -0.51 11.80 2.14
CA ASN A 82 0.66 12.62 1.83
C ASN A 82 0.31 14.11 1.86
N ASN A 83 -0.77 14.51 1.20
CA ASN A 83 -1.24 15.89 1.20
C ASN A 83 -1.60 16.37 2.61
N SER A 84 -2.20 15.49 3.42
CA SER A 84 -2.50 15.78 4.83
C SER A 84 -1.23 15.96 5.66
N ILE A 85 -0.25 15.08 5.52
CA ILE A 85 1.05 15.17 6.20
C ILE A 85 1.77 16.47 5.82
N LEU A 86 1.81 16.82 4.54
CA LEU A 86 2.44 18.06 4.06
C LEU A 86 1.70 19.31 4.56
N SER A 87 0.35 19.29 4.57
CA SER A 87 -0.46 20.37 5.13
C SER A 87 -0.17 20.56 6.63
N LEU A 88 -0.15 19.48 7.41
CA LEU A 88 0.18 19.55 8.84
C LEU A 88 1.62 20.02 9.08
N ASN A 89 2.59 19.54 8.28
CA ASN A 89 3.99 19.96 8.38
C ASN A 89 4.20 21.45 8.12
N THR A 90 3.36 22.07 7.28
CA THR A 90 3.46 23.50 6.94
C THR A 90 2.68 24.42 7.88
N HIS A 91 1.65 23.90 8.58
CA HIS A 91 0.79 24.70 9.46
C HIS A 91 1.08 24.52 10.95
N ILE A 92 1.72 23.42 11.37
CA ILE A 92 2.02 23.13 12.77
C ILE A 92 3.54 23.26 13.01
N PRO A 93 4.00 24.27 13.77
CA PRO A 93 5.43 24.52 14.00
C PRO A 93 6.19 23.35 14.66
N LEU A 94 5.51 22.51 15.45
CA LEU A 94 6.09 21.35 16.13
C LEU A 94 5.81 20.02 15.42
N PHE A 95 5.46 20.04 14.13
CA PHE A 95 5.20 18.81 13.39
C PHE A 95 6.49 18.01 13.17
N PRO A 96 6.45 16.67 13.34
CA PRO A 96 7.63 15.83 13.14
C PRO A 96 7.94 15.66 11.65
N SER A 97 8.81 16.50 11.07
CA SER A 97 9.13 16.46 9.63
C SER A 97 9.71 15.12 9.14
N LYS A 98 10.29 14.30 10.04
CA LYS A 98 10.70 12.92 9.71
C LYS A 98 9.54 12.05 9.20
N LEU A 99 8.30 12.38 9.58
CA LEU A 99 7.09 11.69 9.10
C LEU A 99 6.87 11.91 7.60
N VAL A 100 7.22 13.08 7.07
CA VAL A 100 7.17 13.37 5.62
C VAL A 100 8.06 12.37 4.88
N TRP A 101 9.34 12.31 5.25
CA TRP A 101 10.31 11.42 4.59
C TRP A 101 9.98 9.94 4.78
N PHE A 102 9.46 9.57 5.94
CA PHE A 102 8.97 8.21 6.17
C PHE A 102 7.82 7.88 5.22
N TRP A 103 6.83 8.76 5.09
CA TRP A 103 5.67 8.51 4.24
C TRP A 103 6.04 8.46 2.75
N GLU A 104 6.91 9.35 2.30
CA GLU A 104 7.43 9.38 0.93
C GLU A 104 8.18 8.10 0.57
N SER A 105 9.03 7.61 1.48
CA SER A 105 9.90 6.45 1.21
C SER A 105 9.23 5.10 1.49
N LYS A 106 8.33 5.03 2.48
CA LYS A 106 7.78 3.76 3.00
C LYS A 106 6.25 3.69 3.00
N GLY A 107 5.54 4.80 2.80
CA GLY A 107 4.08 4.84 2.88
C GLY A 107 3.38 3.89 1.91
N MET A 108 3.80 3.86 0.64
CA MET A 108 3.22 2.92 -0.34
C MET A 108 3.55 1.47 -0.02
N ILE A 109 4.76 1.18 0.44
CA ILE A 109 5.18 -0.17 0.84
C ILE A 109 4.32 -0.67 1.99
N LEU A 110 4.08 0.21 2.99
CA LEU A 110 3.20 -0.08 4.11
C LEU A 110 1.78 -0.37 3.61
N LEU A 111 1.20 0.54 2.84
CA LEU A 111 -0.18 0.44 2.37
C LEU A 111 -0.45 -0.81 1.54
N VAL A 112 0.45 -1.19 0.62
CA VAL A 112 0.25 -2.39 -0.23
C VAL A 112 0.30 -3.69 0.58
N LYS A 113 0.98 -3.70 1.73
CA LYS A 113 1.09 -4.88 2.59
C LYS A 113 0.01 -4.98 3.65
N LEU A 114 -0.61 -3.86 4.05
CA LEU A 114 -1.66 -3.87 5.06
C LEU A 114 -2.86 -4.76 4.69
N PRO A 115 -3.39 -4.77 3.45
CA PRO A 115 -4.50 -5.63 3.07
C PRO A 115 -4.23 -7.10 3.32
N SER A 116 -3.03 -7.61 3.02
CA SER A 116 -2.71 -9.03 3.26
C SER A 116 -2.58 -9.32 4.76
N ILE A 117 -2.01 -8.41 5.54
CA ILE A 117 -1.94 -8.54 7.00
C ILE A 117 -3.35 -8.57 7.63
N VAL A 118 -4.26 -7.73 7.14
CA VAL A 118 -5.65 -7.67 7.62
C VAL A 118 -6.44 -8.88 7.16
N ALA A 119 -6.29 -9.31 5.90
CA ALA A 119 -6.95 -10.50 5.37
C ALA A 119 -6.53 -11.78 6.12
N ASP A 120 -5.30 -11.85 6.60
CA ASP A 120 -4.81 -12.97 7.43
C ASP A 120 -5.46 -13.03 8.83
N LEU A 121 -6.15 -11.97 9.28
CA LEU A 121 -6.84 -11.91 10.57
C LEU A 121 -8.35 -12.18 10.49
N LEU A 122 -8.94 -12.06 9.29
CA LEU A 122 -10.38 -12.20 9.02
C LEU A 122 -10.72 -13.61 8.54
#